data_AF-A0A0R2N3Y1-F1
#
_entry.id   AF-A0A0R2N3Y1-F1
#
_cell.length_a   1.000
_cell.length_b   1.000
_cell.length_c   1.000
_cell.angle_alpha   90.00
_cell.angle_beta   90.00
_cell.angle_gamma   90.00
#
_symmetry.space_group_name_H-M   'P 1'
#
loop_
_entity.id
_entity.type
_entity.pdbx_description
1 polymer ?
#
loop_
_entity_poly.entity_id
_entity_poly.type
_entity_poly.pdbx_seq_one_letter_code
_entity_poly.pdbx_strand_id
1 'polypeptide(L)'
;MSNESVFLCFSSKDRDPYIHAVAYHLKSFGLSIWYDYDNLHLGNDRNKKNMIEPFKKSNYSVIFISNNLFNSKCAVEELNKIMSLKDKGMYIIPVFLDYLPQTLNPNLSWIVNLIYQEASKTDDAMNLTLKIVDAVLQNELGKLTDIDTSFNALIADISNSADWKLKSIATLLSDYQNIEESNVNAKSAMLYSIFSFLNVKKESKLIRIDKMAERIFSLTKLDIPVNEYHINIFENIVKTIIITMLNKTCQIL
;
A
#
# COMPACT_ATOMS: atom_id res chain seq x y z
N MET A 1 -4.80 4.18 -17.15
CA MET A 1 -4.80 4.25 -15.67
C MET A 1 -4.72 2.83 -15.16
N SER A 2 -3.57 2.38 -14.68
CA SER A 2 -3.50 1.18 -13.84
C SER A 2 -3.97 1.62 -12.45
N ASN A 3 -5.28 1.57 -12.21
CA ASN A 3 -5.78 1.72 -10.85
C ASN A 3 -5.38 0.45 -10.11
N GLU A 4 -4.33 0.55 -9.30
CA GLU A 4 -3.92 -0.50 -8.38
C GLU A 4 -5.09 -0.79 -7.46
N SER A 5 -5.70 -1.96 -7.66
CA SER A 5 -6.88 -2.34 -6.91
C SER A 5 -6.58 -3.41 -5.88
N VAL A 6 -7.15 -3.21 -4.70
CA VAL A 6 -7.00 -4.05 -3.53
C VAL A 6 -8.32 -4.79 -3.32
N PHE A 7 -8.27 -6.10 -3.33
CA PHE A 7 -9.39 -6.95 -2.95
C PHE A 7 -9.35 -7.21 -1.45
N LEU A 8 -10.46 -6.99 -0.75
CA LEU A 8 -10.58 -7.34 0.68
C LEU A 8 -11.37 -8.64 0.82
N CYS A 9 -10.68 -9.70 1.26
CA CYS A 9 -11.25 -11.02 1.50
C CYS A 9 -11.58 -11.16 3.00
N PHE A 10 -12.85 -11.29 3.35
CA PHE A 10 -13.30 -11.46 4.73
C PHE A 10 -14.66 -12.16 4.81
N SER A 11 -15.00 -12.73 5.98
CA SER A 11 -16.33 -13.32 6.18
C SER A 11 -17.40 -12.25 6.24
N SER A 12 -18.58 -12.51 5.69
CA SER A 12 -19.73 -11.60 5.83
C SER A 12 -20.17 -11.40 7.30
N LYS A 13 -19.79 -12.31 8.20
CA LYS A 13 -19.98 -12.19 9.66
C LYS A 13 -18.95 -11.28 10.34
N ASP A 14 -17.83 -11.00 9.69
CA ASP A 14 -16.86 -9.98 10.11
C ASP A 14 -17.12 -8.64 9.44
N ARG A 15 -18.34 -8.45 8.92
CA ARG A 15 -18.81 -7.15 8.46
C ARG A 15 -18.99 -6.23 9.65
N ASP A 16 -17.86 -5.73 10.11
CA ASP A 16 -17.70 -4.90 11.29
C ASP A 16 -17.28 -3.49 10.87
N PRO A 17 -17.64 -2.43 11.62
CA PRO A 17 -17.17 -1.08 11.38
C PRO A 17 -15.66 -0.97 11.17
N TYR A 18 -14.86 -1.83 11.81
CA TYR A 18 -13.41 -1.85 11.68
C TYR A 18 -12.93 -2.08 10.23
N ILE A 19 -13.38 -3.16 9.56
CA ILE A 19 -12.97 -3.46 8.18
C ILE A 19 -13.47 -2.38 7.21
N HIS A 20 -14.66 -1.80 7.46
CA HIS A 20 -15.17 -0.69 6.65
C HIS A 20 -14.35 0.58 6.83
N ALA A 21 -13.89 0.87 8.05
CA ALA A 21 -13.00 1.99 8.32
C ALA A 21 -11.66 1.81 7.59
N VAL A 22 -11.08 0.60 7.61
CA VAL A 22 -9.87 0.28 6.82
C VAL A 22 -10.13 0.49 5.33
N ALA A 23 -11.22 -0.05 4.78
CA ALA A 23 -11.58 0.13 3.37
C ALA A 23 -11.75 1.60 2.99
N TYR A 24 -12.44 2.38 3.84
CA TYR A 24 -12.64 3.82 3.68
C TYR A 24 -11.31 4.57 3.66
N HIS A 25 -10.41 4.28 4.60
CA HIS A 25 -9.11 4.92 4.67
C HIS A 25 -8.24 4.54 3.47
N LEU A 26 -8.20 3.27 3.05
CA LEU A 26 -7.49 2.87 1.83
C LEU A 26 -7.98 3.62 0.59
N LYS A 27 -9.31 3.81 0.43
CA LYS A 27 -9.88 4.65 -0.63
C LYS A 27 -9.40 6.11 -0.54
N SER A 28 -9.27 6.65 0.68
CA SER A 28 -8.76 8.01 0.91
C SER A 28 -7.28 8.18 0.52
N PHE A 29 -6.51 7.09 0.50
CA PHE A 29 -5.15 7.04 -0.06
C PHE A 29 -5.14 6.84 -1.60
N GLY A 30 -6.30 6.86 -2.27
CA GLY A 30 -6.39 6.72 -3.72
C GLY A 30 -6.30 5.29 -4.24
N LEU A 31 -6.36 4.27 -3.37
CA LEU A 31 -6.45 2.87 -3.77
C LEU A 31 -7.88 2.53 -4.22
N SER A 32 -8.00 1.75 -5.29
CA SER A 32 -9.31 1.22 -5.70
C SER A 32 -9.64 -0.03 -4.91
N ILE A 33 -10.71 -0.02 -4.12
CA ILE A 33 -11.02 -1.13 -3.21
C ILE A 33 -12.18 -1.93 -3.77
N TRP A 34 -12.02 -3.26 -3.79
CA TRP A 34 -13.06 -4.22 -4.15
C TRP A 34 -13.36 -5.11 -2.97
N TYR A 35 -14.64 -5.21 -2.63
CA TYR A 35 -15.18 -6.21 -1.73
C TYR A 35 -16.66 -6.39 -2.04
N ASP A 36 -17.22 -7.48 -1.56
CA ASP A 36 -18.42 -8.16 -2.05
C ASP A 36 -19.73 -7.33 -2.06
N TYR A 37 -19.75 -6.08 -1.57
CA TYR A 37 -20.98 -5.29 -1.42
C TYR A 37 -21.08 -3.97 -2.17
N ASP A 38 -19.97 -3.37 -2.64
CA ASP A 38 -20.07 -2.05 -3.30
C ASP A 38 -20.84 -2.11 -4.64
N ASN A 39 -21.08 -3.30 -5.20
CA ASN A 39 -21.80 -3.51 -6.48
C ASN A 39 -23.00 -4.48 -6.39
N LEU A 40 -23.45 -4.86 -5.19
CA LEU A 40 -24.64 -5.69 -5.02
C LEU A 40 -25.86 -4.83 -4.69
N HIS A 41 -26.63 -4.48 -5.72
CA HIS A 41 -27.96 -3.90 -5.54
C HIS A 41 -28.95 -4.97 -5.07
N LEU A 42 -29.94 -4.54 -4.27
CA LEU A 42 -31.09 -5.38 -3.92
C LEU A 42 -31.73 -5.93 -5.22
N GLY A 43 -31.85 -7.26 -5.32
CA GLY A 43 -32.36 -7.93 -6.52
C GLY A 43 -31.30 -8.51 -7.47
N ASN A 44 -30.00 -8.23 -7.25
CA ASN A 44 -28.94 -8.84 -8.05
C ASN A 44 -28.81 -10.35 -7.77
N ASP A 45 -28.67 -11.15 -8.83
CA ASP A 45 -28.35 -12.56 -8.71
C ASP A 45 -26.98 -12.71 -8.05
N ARG A 46 -26.95 -13.40 -6.91
CA ARG A 46 -25.72 -13.65 -6.14
C ARG A 46 -24.72 -14.50 -6.90
N ASN A 47 -25.16 -15.25 -7.92
CA ASN A 47 -24.36 -16.27 -8.55
C ASN A 47 -23.74 -15.82 -9.89
N LYS A 48 -22.40 -15.88 -9.91
CA LYS A 48 -21.49 -16.13 -11.06
C LYS A 48 -20.84 -14.98 -11.82
N LYS A 49 -21.46 -13.81 -12.05
CA LYS A 49 -20.78 -12.77 -12.87
C LYS A 49 -19.90 -11.79 -12.08
N ASN A 50 -20.20 -11.55 -10.82
CA ASN A 50 -19.53 -10.51 -10.03
C ASN A 50 -18.27 -10.97 -9.29
N MET A 51 -18.04 -12.28 -9.15
CA MET A 51 -16.87 -12.77 -8.40
C MET A 51 -15.57 -12.76 -9.20
N ILE A 52 -15.59 -12.90 -10.54
CA ILE A 52 -14.34 -13.05 -11.33
C ILE A 52 -13.72 -11.71 -11.72
N GLU A 53 -14.54 -10.69 -12.00
CA GLU A 53 -14.03 -9.37 -12.42
C GLU A 53 -13.13 -8.68 -11.38
N PRO A 54 -13.47 -8.67 -10.08
CA PRO A 54 -12.63 -8.06 -9.05
C PRO A 54 -11.23 -8.67 -9.00
N PHE A 55 -11.11 -9.99 -9.13
CA PHE A 55 -9.82 -10.68 -9.14
C PHE A 55 -9.01 -10.45 -10.42
N LYS A 56 -9.67 -10.23 -11.57
CA LYS A 56 -8.97 -9.88 -12.82
C LYS A 56 -8.39 -8.47 -12.81
N LYS A 57 -8.98 -7.58 -12.00
CA LYS A 57 -8.61 -6.17 -11.93
C LYS A 57 -7.65 -5.86 -10.77
N SER A 58 -7.58 -6.75 -9.76
CA SER A 58 -6.79 -6.53 -8.53
C SER A 58 -5.41 -7.15 -8.57
N ASN A 59 -4.43 -6.33 -8.21
CA ASN A 59 -3.02 -6.73 -8.07
C ASN A 59 -2.67 -7.09 -6.62
N TYR A 60 -3.52 -6.69 -5.69
CA TYR A 60 -3.36 -6.87 -4.25
C TYR A 60 -4.57 -7.56 -3.64
N SER A 61 -4.34 -8.43 -2.65
CA SER A 61 -5.39 -9.01 -1.83
C SER A 61 -5.02 -8.89 -0.35
N VAL A 62 -5.88 -8.22 0.42
CA VAL A 62 -5.81 -8.21 1.88
C VAL A 62 -6.77 -9.29 2.39
N ILE A 63 -6.25 -10.24 3.16
CA ILE A 63 -7.04 -11.36 3.70
C ILE A 63 -7.20 -11.16 5.19
N PHE A 64 -8.42 -10.88 5.64
CA PHE A 64 -8.74 -10.81 7.07
C PHE A 64 -9.10 -12.20 7.59
N ILE A 65 -8.21 -12.76 8.39
CA ILE A 65 -8.28 -14.11 8.94
C ILE A 65 -8.89 -14.03 10.33
N SER A 66 -10.12 -14.51 10.44
CA SER A 66 -10.87 -14.60 11.68
C SER A 66 -11.43 -16.02 11.87
N ASN A 67 -12.03 -16.29 13.03
CA ASN A 67 -12.80 -17.52 13.26
C ASN A 67 -13.99 -17.69 12.30
N ASN A 68 -14.51 -16.60 11.73
CA ASN A 68 -15.67 -16.65 10.84
C ASN A 68 -15.30 -16.89 9.38
N LEU A 69 -14.04 -16.66 8.98
CA LEU A 69 -13.59 -16.80 7.60
C LEU A 69 -13.82 -18.22 7.08
N PHE A 70 -13.40 -19.22 7.88
CA PHE A 70 -13.45 -20.63 7.49
C PHE A 70 -14.84 -21.24 7.52
N ASN A 71 -15.76 -20.61 8.25
CA ASN A 71 -17.16 -21.03 8.32
C ASN A 71 -18.02 -20.41 7.20
N SER A 72 -17.44 -19.55 6.35
CA SER A 72 -18.13 -18.92 5.22
C SER A 72 -17.75 -19.59 3.91
N LYS A 73 -18.69 -20.32 3.30
CA LYS A 73 -18.47 -20.97 1.99
C LYS A 73 -17.98 -19.98 0.93
N CYS A 74 -18.58 -18.79 0.89
CA CYS A 74 -18.20 -17.74 -0.07
C CYS A 74 -16.76 -17.23 0.18
N ALA A 75 -16.41 -16.91 1.43
CA ALA A 75 -15.07 -16.41 1.73
C ALA A 75 -13.98 -17.48 1.50
N VAL A 76 -14.30 -18.76 1.71
CA VAL A 76 -13.41 -19.88 1.38
C VAL A 76 -13.23 -20.03 -0.13
N GLU A 77 -14.28 -19.84 -0.93
CA GLU A 77 -14.19 -19.83 -2.40
C GLU A 77 -13.30 -18.69 -2.90
N GLU A 78 -13.43 -17.49 -2.33
CA GLU A 78 -12.55 -16.34 -2.62
C GLU A 78 -11.09 -16.63 -2.24
N LEU A 79 -10.86 -17.18 -1.04
CA LEU A 79 -9.55 -17.55 -0.56
C LEU A 79 -8.84 -18.56 -1.47
N ASN A 80 -9.57 -19.60 -1.91
CA ASN A 80 -9.07 -20.58 -2.88
C ASN A 80 -8.74 -19.91 -4.23
N LYS A 81 -9.52 -18.90 -4.62
CA LYS A 81 -9.25 -18.14 -5.84
C LYS A 81 -7.98 -17.30 -5.73
N ILE A 82 -7.79 -16.61 -4.62
CA ILE A 82 -6.58 -15.82 -4.32
C ILE A 82 -5.35 -16.74 -4.34
N MET A 83 -5.44 -17.91 -3.71
CA MET A 83 -4.38 -18.92 -3.74
C MET A 83 -4.00 -19.32 -5.16
N SER A 84 -4.99 -19.48 -6.05
CA SER A 84 -4.75 -19.82 -7.47
C SER A 84 -4.10 -18.69 -8.30
N LEU A 85 -4.10 -17.46 -7.77
CA LEU A 85 -3.55 -16.26 -8.41
C LEU A 85 -2.23 -15.82 -7.79
N LYS A 86 -1.84 -16.37 -6.64
CA LYS A 86 -0.56 -16.12 -5.98
C LYS A 86 0.62 -16.27 -6.95
N ASP A 87 0.69 -17.41 -7.64
CA ASP A 87 1.77 -17.71 -8.59
C ASP A 87 1.67 -16.91 -9.89
N LYS A 88 0.60 -16.13 -10.07
CA LYS A 88 0.37 -15.23 -11.21
C LYS A 88 0.65 -13.77 -10.89
N GLY A 89 1.32 -13.50 -9.77
CA GLY A 89 1.78 -12.16 -9.38
C GLY A 89 0.82 -11.37 -8.50
N MET A 90 -0.25 -11.99 -7.97
CA MET A 90 -1.09 -11.35 -6.96
C MET A 90 -0.31 -11.21 -5.65
N TYR A 91 -0.16 -9.99 -5.16
CA TYR A 91 0.49 -9.71 -3.88
C TYR A 91 -0.52 -9.89 -2.73
N ILE A 92 -0.15 -10.66 -1.72
CA ILE A 92 -1.07 -11.08 -0.65
C ILE A 92 -0.61 -10.50 0.67
N ILE A 93 -1.52 -9.84 1.37
CA ILE A 93 -1.31 -9.21 2.68
C ILE A 93 -2.23 -9.90 3.70
N PRO A 94 -1.72 -10.85 4.48
CA PRO A 94 -2.51 -11.51 5.52
C PRO A 94 -2.66 -10.62 6.76
N VAL A 95 -3.87 -10.57 7.31
CA VAL A 95 -4.21 -9.87 8.55
C VAL A 95 -4.96 -10.82 9.47
N PHE A 96 -4.40 -11.18 10.61
CA PHE A 96 -5.08 -11.94 11.65
C PHE A 96 -5.90 -11.00 12.52
N LEU A 97 -7.22 -11.21 12.55
CA LEU A 97 -8.19 -10.31 13.18
C LEU A 97 -8.77 -10.92 14.47
N ASP A 98 -8.45 -10.31 15.61
CA ASP A 98 -8.80 -10.73 16.98
C ASP A 98 -8.41 -12.19 17.32
N TYR A 99 -7.62 -12.83 16.46
CA TYR A 99 -7.39 -14.27 16.53
C TYR A 99 -6.12 -14.68 15.79
N LEU A 100 -5.19 -15.31 16.52
CA LEU A 100 -4.13 -16.12 15.93
C LEU A 100 -4.48 -17.60 16.16
N PRO A 101 -4.79 -18.37 15.10
CA PRO A 101 -5.10 -19.78 15.24
C PRO A 101 -3.94 -20.59 15.83
N GLN A 102 -4.20 -21.27 16.95
CA GLN A 102 -3.27 -22.24 17.53
C GLN A 102 -2.99 -23.41 16.57
N THR A 103 -3.98 -23.78 15.75
CA THR A 103 -3.86 -24.73 14.66
C THR A 103 -4.51 -24.16 13.41
N LEU A 104 -3.71 -23.92 12.38
CA LEU A 104 -4.22 -23.54 11.07
C LEU A 104 -4.62 -24.76 10.28
N ASN A 105 -5.69 -24.60 9.49
CA ASN A 105 -6.07 -25.58 8.50
C ASN A 105 -4.84 -25.86 7.59
N PRO A 106 -4.42 -27.13 7.39
CA PRO A 106 -3.26 -27.47 6.55
C PRO A 106 -3.29 -26.84 5.16
N ASN A 107 -4.48 -26.64 4.59
CA ASN A 107 -4.69 -25.99 3.30
C ASN A 107 -4.28 -24.49 3.27
N LEU A 108 -4.01 -23.90 4.43
CA LEU A 108 -3.62 -22.50 4.63
C LEU A 108 -2.24 -22.34 5.26
N SER A 109 -1.49 -23.44 5.37
CA SER A 109 -0.07 -23.42 5.75
C SER A 109 0.76 -22.46 4.89
N TRP A 110 0.34 -22.16 3.66
CA TRP A 110 1.01 -21.18 2.82
C TRP A 110 0.88 -19.73 3.34
N ILE A 111 -0.16 -19.41 4.10
CA ILE A 111 -0.39 -18.05 4.64
C ILE A 111 0.57 -17.75 5.78
N VAL A 112 0.88 -18.72 6.65
CA VAL A 112 1.85 -18.50 7.76
C VAL A 112 3.28 -18.33 7.28
N ASN A 113 3.57 -18.78 6.07
CA ASN A 113 4.88 -18.57 5.46
C ASN A 113 5.00 -17.15 4.87
N LEU A 114 3.93 -16.36 4.89
CA LEU A 114 3.96 -14.94 4.54
C LEU A 114 4.12 -14.11 5.81
N ILE A 115 4.82 -12.98 5.69
CA ILE A 115 4.80 -11.95 6.73
C ILE A 115 3.36 -11.44 6.82
N TYR A 116 2.80 -11.46 8.03
CA TYR A 116 1.43 -11.07 8.31
C TYR A 116 1.37 -9.91 9.31
N GLN A 117 0.19 -9.32 9.42
CA GLN A 117 -0.13 -8.37 10.48
C GLN A 117 -1.18 -8.95 11.43
N GLU A 118 -1.09 -8.59 12.69
CA GLU A 118 -2.16 -8.81 13.67
C GLU A 118 -2.91 -7.49 13.87
N ALA A 119 -4.22 -7.60 14.07
CA ALA A 119 -5.09 -6.48 14.37
C ALA A 119 -6.24 -6.92 15.26
N SER A 120 -6.69 -6.03 16.13
CA SER A 120 -7.97 -6.15 16.83
C SER A 120 -9.02 -5.24 16.20
N LYS A 121 -10.29 -5.65 16.23
CA LYS A 121 -11.41 -4.78 15.87
C LYS A 121 -11.54 -3.56 16.78
N THR A 122 -10.90 -3.58 17.95
CA THR A 122 -10.84 -2.45 18.89
C THR A 122 -9.70 -1.48 18.62
N ASP A 123 -8.78 -1.84 17.71
CA ASP A 123 -7.65 -0.98 17.34
C ASP A 123 -8.10 0.20 16.47
N ASP A 124 -7.21 1.18 16.34
CA ASP A 124 -7.35 2.21 15.32
C ASP A 124 -7.13 1.63 13.91
N ALA A 125 -8.20 1.61 13.10
CA ALA A 125 -8.17 1.16 11.72
C ALA A 125 -7.16 1.92 10.84
N MET A 126 -6.80 3.16 11.20
CA MET A 126 -5.77 3.92 10.48
C MET A 126 -4.40 3.24 10.59
N ASN A 127 -4.05 2.65 11.73
CA ASN A 127 -2.75 1.99 11.90
C ASN A 127 -2.59 0.80 10.96
N LEU A 128 -3.60 -0.06 10.87
CA LEU A 128 -3.60 -1.15 9.89
C LEU A 128 -3.61 -0.63 8.45
N THR A 129 -4.34 0.46 8.20
CA THR A 129 -4.36 1.09 6.88
C THR A 129 -2.97 1.54 6.45
N LEU A 130 -2.23 2.24 7.30
CA LEU A 130 -0.88 2.71 7.00
C LEU A 130 0.05 1.54 6.67
N LYS A 131 -0.01 0.45 7.46
CA LYS A 131 0.74 -0.78 7.19
C LYS A 131 0.43 -1.39 5.82
N ILE A 132 -0.85 -1.44 5.43
CA ILE A 132 -1.26 -1.95 4.12
C ILE A 132 -0.77 -1.03 3.00
N VAL A 133 -0.89 0.30 3.16
CA VAL A 133 -0.41 1.27 2.18
C VAL A 133 1.10 1.18 1.99
N ASP A 134 1.85 1.05 3.08
CA ASP A 134 3.30 0.87 3.04
C ASP A 134 3.68 -0.43 2.29
N ALA A 135 3.04 -1.56 2.61
CA ALA A 135 3.29 -2.82 1.92
C ALA A 135 2.99 -2.75 0.41
N VAL A 136 1.90 -2.08 0.02
CA VAL A 136 1.56 -1.83 -1.39
C VAL A 136 2.65 -1.00 -2.07
N LEU A 137 3.06 0.12 -1.47
CA LEU A 137 4.09 0.99 -2.03
C LEU A 137 5.45 0.30 -2.15
N GLN A 138 5.86 -0.48 -1.14
CA GLN A 138 7.10 -1.25 -1.20
C GLN A 138 7.10 -2.27 -2.34
N ASN A 139 5.99 -3.01 -2.52
CA ASN A 139 5.86 -3.94 -3.62
C ASN A 139 5.86 -3.24 -5.00
N GLU A 140 5.25 -2.06 -5.10
CA GLU A 140 5.31 -1.26 -6.34
C GLU A 140 6.71 -0.76 -6.63
N LEU A 141 7.41 -0.24 -5.61
CA LEU A 141 8.78 0.22 -5.70
C LEU A 141 9.70 -0.90 -6.20
N GLY A 142 9.56 -2.11 -5.65
CA GLY A 142 10.33 -3.29 -6.09
C GLY A 142 10.01 -3.76 -7.51
N LYS A 143 8.89 -3.35 -8.12
CA LYS A 143 8.58 -3.62 -9.53
C LYS A 143 9.17 -2.57 -10.49
N LEU A 144 9.60 -1.42 -9.97
CA LEU A 144 10.12 -0.32 -10.80
C LEU A 144 11.60 -0.46 -11.11
N THR A 145 12.35 -1.20 -10.29
CA THR A 145 13.79 -1.37 -10.45
C THR A 145 14.27 -2.62 -9.73
N ASP A 146 15.27 -3.28 -10.32
CA ASP A 146 16.01 -4.39 -9.68
C ASP A 146 17.22 -3.88 -8.85
N ILE A 147 17.41 -2.56 -8.78
CA ILE A 147 18.55 -1.89 -8.15
C ILE A 147 18.18 -1.48 -6.71
N ASP A 148 19.19 -1.30 -5.86
CA ASP A 148 19.04 -0.72 -4.53
C ASP A 148 18.22 0.59 -4.56
N THR A 149 17.12 0.61 -3.80
CA THR A 149 16.20 1.74 -3.68
C THR A 149 16.46 2.58 -2.42
N SER A 150 17.56 2.30 -1.71
CA SER A 150 18.03 3.12 -0.59
C SER A 150 18.28 4.55 -1.04
N PHE A 151 18.10 5.51 -0.12
CA PHE A 151 18.42 6.90 -0.44
C PHE A 151 19.90 7.09 -0.79
N ASN A 152 20.81 6.30 -0.22
CA ASN A 152 22.23 6.33 -0.57
C ASN A 152 22.44 6.03 -2.06
N ALA A 153 21.83 4.96 -2.58
CA ALA A 153 21.90 4.61 -3.99
C ALA A 153 21.28 5.70 -4.88
N LEU A 154 20.08 6.16 -4.54
CA LEU A 154 19.40 7.22 -5.30
C LEU A 154 20.19 8.53 -5.33
N ILE A 155 20.78 8.93 -4.21
CA ILE A 155 21.64 10.13 -4.13
C ILE A 155 22.83 9.95 -5.06
N ALA A 156 23.51 8.80 -5.03
CA ALA A 156 24.67 8.55 -5.90
C ALA A 156 24.29 8.66 -7.38
N ASP A 157 23.13 8.12 -7.76
CA ASP A 157 22.62 8.16 -9.14
C ASP A 157 22.29 9.59 -9.59
N ILE A 158 21.60 10.38 -8.75
CA ILE A 158 21.11 11.71 -9.16
C ILE A 158 22.12 12.84 -8.92
N SER A 159 23.13 12.66 -8.07
CA SER A 159 24.14 13.69 -7.76
C SER A 159 24.97 14.12 -8.98
N ASN A 160 25.20 13.19 -9.91
CA ASN A 160 25.97 13.44 -11.14
C ASN A 160 25.09 13.84 -12.33
N SER A 161 23.77 13.91 -12.16
CA SER A 161 22.85 14.27 -13.24
C SER A 161 23.13 15.65 -13.80
N ALA A 162 23.03 15.86 -15.12
CA ALA A 162 23.13 17.20 -15.71
C ALA A 162 21.95 18.11 -15.33
N ASP A 163 20.84 17.53 -14.86
CA ASP A 163 19.68 18.27 -14.40
C ASP A 163 19.93 18.86 -13.00
N TRP A 164 19.98 20.19 -12.92
CA TRP A 164 20.18 20.93 -11.67
C TRP A 164 19.11 20.58 -10.62
N LYS A 165 17.88 20.26 -11.05
CA LYS A 165 16.79 19.89 -10.15
C LYS A 165 17.11 18.58 -9.43
N LEU A 166 17.62 17.59 -10.16
CA LEU A 166 18.04 16.30 -9.61
C LEU A 166 19.24 16.45 -8.67
N LYS A 167 20.20 17.33 -8.98
CA LYS A 167 21.30 17.66 -8.05
C LYS A 167 20.79 18.28 -6.75
N SER A 168 19.87 19.24 -6.82
CA SER A 168 19.28 19.87 -5.63
C SER A 168 18.52 18.86 -4.76
N ILE A 169 17.81 17.90 -5.39
CA ILE A 169 17.15 16.80 -4.66
C ILE A 169 18.19 15.92 -3.97
N ALA A 170 19.32 15.61 -4.63
CA ALA A 170 20.41 14.85 -4.01
C ALA A 170 20.90 15.51 -2.72
N THR A 171 21.15 16.82 -2.76
CA THR A 171 21.57 17.59 -1.58
C THR A 171 20.52 17.54 -0.47
N LEU A 172 19.24 17.78 -0.79
CA LEU A 172 18.16 17.74 0.21
C LEU A 172 17.99 16.34 0.82
N LEU A 173 18.19 15.27 0.05
CA LEU A 173 18.16 13.90 0.56
C LEU A 173 19.37 13.57 1.44
N SER A 174 20.56 14.06 1.10
CA SER A 174 21.72 13.95 1.98
C SER A 174 21.49 14.68 3.31
N ASP A 175 20.92 15.89 3.27
CA ASP A 175 20.58 16.64 4.48
C ASP A 175 19.51 15.89 5.30
N TYR A 176 18.49 15.32 4.65
CA TYR A 176 17.48 14.48 5.28
C TYR A 176 18.09 13.30 6.05
N GLN A 177 19.06 12.60 5.48
CA GLN A 177 19.72 11.45 6.12
C GLN A 177 20.55 11.84 7.35
N ASN A 178 20.99 13.10 7.43
CA ASN A 178 21.73 13.63 8.58
C ASN A 178 20.81 14.18 9.68
N ILE A 179 19.48 14.18 9.50
CA ILE A 179 18.54 14.54 10.56
C ILE A 179 18.47 13.40 11.57
N GLU A 180 18.65 13.73 12.85
CA GLU A 180 18.45 12.83 13.99
C GLU A 180 17.19 11.96 13.85
N GLU A 181 17.31 10.65 14.09
CA GLU A 181 16.20 9.71 13.90
C GLU A 181 14.96 10.05 14.73
N SER A 182 15.18 10.58 15.93
CA SER A 182 14.12 11.03 16.84
C SER A 182 13.40 12.30 16.36
N ASN A 183 13.98 13.08 15.44
CA ASN A 183 13.39 14.32 14.94
C ASN A 183 12.46 14.06 13.73
N VAL A 184 11.38 13.32 14.00
CA VAL A 184 10.36 12.92 13.04
C VAL A 184 9.73 14.11 12.31
N ASN A 185 9.55 15.25 12.98
CA ASN A 185 8.99 16.46 12.39
C ASN A 185 9.89 17.04 11.31
N ALA A 186 11.18 17.21 11.60
CA ALA A 186 12.13 17.73 10.62
C ALA A 186 12.24 16.78 9.42
N LYS A 187 12.30 15.47 9.67
CA LYS A 187 12.26 14.44 8.62
C LYS A 187 11.02 14.56 7.74
N SER A 188 9.84 14.64 8.34
CA SER A 188 8.56 14.75 7.63
C SER A 188 8.46 16.04 6.82
N ALA A 189 8.87 17.18 7.39
CA ALA A 189 8.86 18.47 6.72
C ALA A 189 9.82 18.51 5.53
N MET A 190 11.01 17.90 5.67
CA MET A 190 11.98 17.79 4.59
C MET A 190 11.45 16.92 3.45
N LEU A 191 10.90 15.73 3.74
CA LEU A 191 10.30 14.86 2.74
C LEU A 191 9.12 15.56 2.02
N TYR A 192 8.27 16.27 2.75
CA TYR A 192 7.18 17.05 2.16
C TYR A 192 7.68 18.16 1.23
N SER A 193 8.75 18.83 1.62
CA SER A 193 9.39 19.88 0.82
C SER A 193 9.98 19.30 -0.46
N ILE A 194 10.67 18.16 -0.38
CA ILE A 194 11.20 17.44 -1.54
C ILE A 194 10.07 17.00 -2.47
N PHE A 195 9.02 16.39 -1.93
CA PHE A 195 7.82 15.99 -2.69
C PHE A 195 7.18 17.19 -3.42
N SER A 196 7.00 18.31 -2.71
CA SER A 196 6.44 19.53 -3.28
C SER A 196 7.32 20.10 -4.40
N PHE A 197 8.65 20.05 -4.22
CA PHE A 197 9.62 20.49 -5.21
C PHE A 197 9.64 19.60 -6.46
N LEU A 198 9.45 18.28 -6.30
CA LEU A 198 9.32 17.33 -7.41
C LEU A 198 8.15 17.68 -8.34
N ASN A 199 7.06 18.27 -7.81
CA ASN A 199 5.90 18.79 -8.55
C ASN A 199 5.28 17.77 -9.53
N VAL A 200 4.69 16.73 -8.96
CA VAL A 200 4.21 15.53 -9.65
C VAL A 200 2.88 15.71 -10.39
N LYS A 201 2.20 16.85 -10.19
CA LYS A 201 0.81 17.12 -10.62
C LYS A 201 0.55 17.04 -12.13
N LYS A 202 1.59 16.92 -12.96
CA LYS A 202 1.48 16.80 -14.42
C LYS A 202 1.57 15.37 -14.96
N GLU A 203 1.91 14.39 -14.12
CA GLU A 203 2.14 13.01 -14.56
C GLU A 203 0.97 12.08 -14.23
N SER A 204 0.26 11.63 -15.27
CA SER A 204 -0.93 10.78 -15.12
C SER A 204 -0.66 9.45 -14.41
N LYS A 205 0.58 8.92 -14.50
CA LYS A 205 1.00 7.70 -13.80
C LYS A 205 1.17 7.90 -12.28
N LEU A 206 1.39 9.13 -11.83
CA LEU A 206 1.71 9.44 -10.44
C LEU A 206 0.55 10.12 -9.69
N ILE A 207 -0.63 10.26 -10.31
CA ILE A 207 -1.82 10.85 -9.66
C ILE A 207 -2.16 10.16 -8.33
N ARG A 208 -2.03 8.83 -8.25
CA ARG A 208 -2.29 8.11 -6.99
C ARG A 208 -1.23 8.44 -5.93
N ILE A 209 0.04 8.52 -6.33
CA ILE A 209 1.16 8.86 -5.44
C ILE A 209 0.98 10.29 -4.87
N ASP A 210 0.52 11.23 -5.70
CA ASP A 210 0.17 12.60 -5.28
C ASP A 210 -0.96 12.59 -4.23
N LYS A 211 -2.04 11.83 -4.47
CA LYS A 211 -3.13 11.65 -3.49
C LYS A 211 -2.66 11.02 -2.18
N MET A 212 -1.76 10.04 -2.24
CA MET A 212 -1.19 9.41 -1.04
C MET A 212 -0.39 10.43 -0.21
N ALA A 213 0.44 11.24 -0.87
CA ALA A 213 1.22 12.28 -0.20
C ALA A 213 0.34 13.36 0.42
N GLU A 214 -0.66 13.85 -0.32
CA GLU A 214 -1.66 14.80 0.18
C GLU A 214 -2.44 14.21 1.37
N ARG A 215 -2.74 12.90 1.34
CA ARG A 215 -3.42 12.23 2.44
C ARG A 215 -2.54 12.12 3.68
N ILE A 216 -1.28 11.69 3.56
CA ILE A 216 -0.32 11.66 4.68
C ILE A 216 -0.18 13.04 5.28
N PHE A 217 0.02 14.08 4.46
CA PHE A 217 0.10 15.46 4.93
C PHE A 217 -1.17 15.90 5.65
N SER A 218 -2.37 15.56 5.14
CA SER A 218 -3.64 15.93 5.77
C SER A 218 -3.82 15.32 7.17
N LEU A 219 -3.27 14.12 7.38
CA LEU A 219 -3.34 13.38 8.64
C LEU A 219 -2.35 13.91 9.66
N THR A 220 -1.11 14.13 9.24
CA THR A 220 -0.05 14.53 10.17
C THR A 220 -0.02 16.03 10.39
N LYS A 221 -0.34 16.82 9.36
CA LYS A 221 -0.03 18.27 9.30
C LYS A 221 1.42 18.57 9.75
N LEU A 222 2.32 17.59 9.58
CA LEU A 222 3.70 17.61 10.05
C LEU A 222 3.88 17.72 11.59
N ASP A 223 2.92 17.20 12.37
CA ASP A 223 2.94 17.16 13.85
C ASP A 223 3.19 15.75 14.43
N ILE A 224 3.77 15.67 15.65
CA ILE A 224 4.60 14.60 16.24
C ILE A 224 3.93 13.26 16.61
N PRO A 225 2.62 13.06 16.82
CA PRO A 225 2.11 11.73 17.19
C PRO A 225 2.05 10.78 15.98
N VAL A 226 3.07 10.82 15.13
CA VAL A 226 3.19 10.12 13.86
C VAL A 226 3.63 8.69 14.11
N ASN A 227 2.81 7.74 13.67
CA ASN A 227 3.20 6.35 13.52
C ASN A 227 4.36 6.24 12.50
N GLU A 228 5.42 5.47 12.81
CA GLU A 228 6.60 5.23 11.94
C GLU A 228 6.23 4.95 10.47
N TYR A 229 5.10 4.29 10.21
CA TYR A 229 4.62 4.01 8.86
C TYR A 229 4.34 5.27 8.04
N HIS A 230 4.00 6.42 8.63
CA HIS A 230 3.83 7.64 7.84
C HIS A 230 5.15 8.10 7.22
N ILE A 231 6.27 8.00 7.95
CA ILE A 231 7.59 8.35 7.42
C ILE A 231 7.95 7.36 6.33
N ASN A 232 7.81 6.06 6.59
CA ASN A 232 8.14 5.00 5.61
C ASN A 232 7.34 5.18 4.31
N ILE A 233 6.03 5.42 4.42
CA ILE A 233 5.17 5.72 3.26
C ILE A 233 5.69 6.95 2.53
N PHE A 234 6.05 8.01 3.25
CA PHE A 234 6.48 9.24 2.61
C PHE A 234 7.85 9.12 1.93
N GLU A 235 8.79 8.40 2.55
CA GLU A 235 10.04 8.03 1.92
C GLU A 235 9.79 7.23 0.64
N ASN A 236 8.95 6.20 0.71
CA ASN A 236 8.63 5.34 -0.43
C ASN A 236 7.98 6.14 -1.56
N ILE A 237 7.11 7.11 -1.26
CA ILE A 237 6.57 8.06 -2.22
C ILE A 237 7.68 8.83 -2.94
N VAL A 238 8.62 9.42 -2.18
CA VAL A 238 9.74 10.19 -2.76
C VAL A 238 10.62 9.30 -3.63
N LYS A 239 10.97 8.09 -3.15
CA LYS A 239 11.74 7.08 -3.91
C LYS A 239 11.05 6.72 -5.22
N THR A 240 9.76 6.40 -5.17
CA THR A 240 8.95 6.06 -6.36
C THR A 240 8.98 7.17 -7.40
N ILE A 241 8.84 8.44 -7.00
CA ILE A 241 8.86 9.57 -7.92
C ILE A 241 10.23 9.70 -8.58
N ILE A 242 11.31 9.66 -7.79
CA ILE A 242 12.68 9.82 -8.29
C ILE A 242 13.03 8.70 -9.28
N ILE A 243 12.76 7.44 -8.94
CA ILE A 243 13.02 6.30 -9.82
C ILE A 243 12.19 6.40 -11.10
N THR A 244 10.93 6.84 -11.01
CA THR A 244 10.10 7.06 -12.20
C THR A 244 10.70 8.13 -13.12
N MET A 245 11.27 9.21 -12.56
CA MET A 245 11.97 10.25 -13.33
C MET A 245 13.26 9.73 -13.96
N LEU A 246 14.05 8.92 -13.24
CA LEU A 246 15.27 8.30 -13.74
C LEU A 246 14.98 7.35 -14.91
N ASN A 247 14.01 6.45 -14.75
CA ASN A 247 13.62 5.49 -15.79
C ASN A 247 13.15 6.18 -17.08
N LYS A 248 12.53 7.36 -16.99
CA LYS A 248 12.19 8.16 -18.18
C LYS A 248 13.40 8.74 -18.88
N THR A 249 14.36 9.24 -18.11
CA THR A 249 15.58 9.85 -18.66
C THR A 249 16.38 8.81 -19.44
N CYS A 250 16.42 7.57 -18.96
CA CYS A 250 17.06 6.45 -19.65
C CYS A 250 16.33 5.97 -20.93
N GLN A 251 15.04 6.29 -21.12
CA GLN A 251 14.30 5.91 -22.33
C GLN A 251 14.47 6.90 -23.50
N ILE A 252 15.15 8.03 -23.27
CA ILE A 252 15.35 9.11 -24.26
C ILE A 252 16.78 9.06 -24.85
N LEU A 253 17.64 8.18 -24.34
CA LEU A 253 18.98 7.88 -24.85
C LEU A 253 18.96 6.60 -25.70
#